data_AF-A0A537ICL7-F1
#
_entry.id   AF-A0A537ICL7-F1
#
_cell.length_a   1.000
_cell.length_b   1.000
_cell.length_c   1.000
_cell.angle_alpha   90.00
_cell.angle_beta   90.00
_cell.angle_gamma   90.00
#
_symmetry.space_group_name_H-M   'P 1'
#
loop_
_entity.id
_entity.type
_entity.pdbx_description
1 polymer ?
#
loop_
_entity_poly.entity_id
_entity_poly.type
_entity_poly.pdbx_seq_one_letter_code
_entity_poly.pdbx_strand_id
1 'polypeptide(L)'
;MNCKKSFRDKSKQQVQEAVLEPSRKPLNLLVRKLNGDVAVRLKNDCEYRGKMIDCDSHMNIILDGAREYRGGDPATNFGSLIVRGSNVLYICVNPPGQ
;
A
#
# COMPACT_ATOMS: atom_id res chain seq x y z
N MET A 1 -39.15 32.38 44.30
CA MET A 1 -37.80 31.88 44.64
C MET A 1 -37.02 31.67 43.36
N ASN A 2 -35.96 32.47 43.19
CA ASN A 2 -34.97 32.39 42.12
C ASN A 2 -34.23 31.04 42.15
N CYS A 3 -33.82 30.51 40.99
CA CYS A 3 -32.42 30.60 40.56
C CYS A 3 -32.23 30.09 39.13
N LYS A 4 -31.45 30.84 38.35
CA LYS A 4 -31.03 30.53 36.97
C LYS A 4 -29.56 30.04 36.99
N LYS A 5 -29.25 29.16 36.02
CA LYS A 5 -27.96 28.82 35.37
C LYS A 5 -26.99 27.81 36.04
N SER A 6 -26.61 26.78 35.27
CA SER A 6 -25.23 26.45 34.83
C SER A 6 -25.30 25.26 33.84
N PHE A 7 -24.96 25.36 32.56
CA PHE A 7 -23.63 25.28 31.91
C PHE A 7 -22.90 23.91 32.03
N ARG A 8 -22.79 23.22 30.86
CA ARG A 8 -21.87 22.13 30.45
C ARG A 8 -21.74 20.84 31.31
N ASP A 9 -21.97 19.68 30.68
CA ASP A 9 -20.84 18.81 30.28
C ASP A 9 -21.22 17.79 29.20
N LYS A 10 -20.22 17.47 28.39
CA LYS A 10 -20.17 16.58 27.22
C LYS A 10 -20.27 15.11 27.65
N SER A 11 -20.42 14.24 26.65
CA SER A 11 -20.03 12.80 26.64
C SER A 11 -21.18 11.79 26.64
N LYS A 12 -21.70 11.46 25.44
CA LYS A 12 -21.98 10.08 25.05
C LYS A 12 -21.61 9.92 23.57
N GLN A 13 -20.33 9.66 23.34
CA GLN A 13 -19.80 9.13 22.09
C GLN A 13 -20.40 7.74 21.88
N GLN A 14 -21.27 7.58 20.90
CA GLN A 14 -21.41 6.29 20.22
C GLN A 14 -20.31 6.27 19.16
N VAL A 15 -19.22 5.56 19.46
CA VAL A 15 -18.18 5.25 18.49
C VAL A 15 -18.79 4.26 17.51
N GLN A 16 -19.25 4.77 16.38
CA GLN A 16 -19.54 3.94 15.21
C GLN A 16 -18.18 3.59 14.61
N GLU A 17 -17.68 2.41 14.94
CA GLU A 17 -16.53 1.81 14.26
C GLU A 17 -16.96 1.55 12.81
N ALA A 18 -16.74 2.56 11.97
CA ALA A 18 -16.95 2.44 10.55
C ALA A 18 -15.93 1.42 10.04
N VAL A 19 -16.38 0.18 9.88
CA VAL A 19 -15.76 -0.77 8.96
C VAL A 19 -15.76 -0.07 7.60
N LEU A 20 -14.65 0.60 7.31
CA LEU A 20 -14.41 1.25 6.04
C LEU A 20 -14.39 0.13 5.01
N GLU A 21 -15.52 -0.16 4.38
CA GLU A 21 -15.53 -0.74 3.04
C GLU A 21 -14.60 0.13 2.22
N PRO A 22 -13.37 -0.33 1.90
CA PRO A 22 -12.40 0.60 1.36
C PRO A 22 -12.92 0.90 -0.03
N SER A 23 -13.29 2.18 -0.21
CA SER A 23 -13.70 2.72 -1.50
C SER A 23 -12.91 2.05 -2.62
N ARG A 24 -13.56 1.71 -3.73
CA ARG A 24 -12.99 1.03 -4.92
C ARG A 24 -11.82 1.79 -5.59
N LYS A 25 -11.16 2.70 -4.87
CA LYS A 25 -9.94 3.41 -5.23
C LYS A 25 -8.79 2.41 -5.36
N PRO A 26 -8.06 2.43 -6.49
CA PRO A 26 -6.94 1.53 -6.73
C PRO A 26 -5.86 1.53 -5.64
N LEU A 27 -5.53 2.69 -5.07
CA LEU A 27 -4.50 2.77 -4.01
C LEU A 27 -4.88 1.97 -2.75
N ASN A 28 -6.17 1.91 -2.40
CA ASN A 28 -6.63 1.11 -1.26
C ASN A 28 -6.44 -0.39 -1.49
N LEU A 29 -6.34 -0.84 -2.75
CA LEU A 29 -6.01 -2.23 -3.05
C LEU A 29 -4.55 -2.52 -2.68
N LEU A 30 -3.63 -1.60 -2.99
CA LEU A 30 -2.21 -1.74 -2.67
C LEU A 30 -1.98 -1.74 -1.15
N VAL A 31 -2.63 -0.83 -0.43
CA VAL A 31 -2.57 -0.78 1.05
C VAL A 31 -3.09 -2.08 1.67
N ARG A 32 -4.13 -2.70 1.09
CA ARG A 32 -4.64 -4.01 1.53
C ARG A 32 -3.69 -5.18 1.22
N LYS A 33 -2.76 -4.98 0.29
CA LYS A 33 -1.79 -5.98 -0.17
C LYS A 33 -0.40 -5.77 0.43
N LEU A 34 -0.26 -4.88 1.41
CA LEU A 34 0.95 -4.80 2.23
C LEU A 34 1.27 -6.17 2.84
N ASN A 35 2.56 -6.46 2.94
CA ASN A 35 3.14 -7.75 3.29
C ASN A 35 2.84 -8.90 2.31
N GLY A 36 2.21 -8.64 1.16
CA GLY A 36 2.02 -9.60 0.09
C GLY A 36 3.13 -9.54 -0.96
N ASP A 37 3.31 -10.64 -1.68
CA ASP A 37 4.18 -10.67 -2.86
C ASP A 37 3.55 -9.91 -4.02
N VAL A 38 4.35 -9.05 -4.65
CA VAL A 38 3.93 -8.25 -5.81
C VAL A 38 5.00 -8.30 -6.90
N ALA A 39 4.58 -8.02 -8.13
CA ALA A 39 5.49 -7.68 -9.22
C ALA A 39 5.29 -6.21 -9.63
N VAL A 40 6.39 -5.46 -9.75
CA VAL A 40 6.41 -4.06 -10.16
C VAL A 40 7.15 -3.97 -11.49
N ARG A 41 6.42 -3.69 -12.57
CA ARG A 41 6.99 -3.48 -13.89
C ARG A 41 7.36 -2.03 -14.07
N LEU A 42 8.58 -1.76 -14.51
CA LEU A 42 9.06 -0.41 -14.80
C LEU A 42 8.96 -0.09 -16.30
N LYS A 43 9.06 1.20 -16.62
CA LYS A 43 9.04 1.72 -17.99
C LYS A 43 10.20 1.24 -18.88
N ASN A 44 11.27 0.74 -18.29
CA ASN A 44 12.47 0.25 -18.99
C ASN A 44 12.45 -1.29 -19.16
N ASP A 45 11.28 -1.91 -19.08
CA ASP A 45 11.10 -3.37 -19.20
C ASP A 45 11.77 -4.23 -18.12
N CYS A 46 12.32 -3.62 -17.07
CA CYS A 46 12.69 -4.34 -15.85
C CYS A 46 11.44 -4.62 -15.01
N GLU A 47 11.41 -5.80 -14.39
CA GLU A 47 10.39 -6.16 -13.40
C GLU A 47 11.06 -6.51 -12.07
N TYR A 48 10.55 -5.98 -10.98
CA TYR A 48 10.97 -6.35 -9.62
C TYR A 48 9.88 -7.14 -8.95
N ARG A 49 10.22 -8.29 -8.36
CA ARG A 49 9.30 -9.09 -7.55
C ARG A 49 9.79 -9.20 -6.13
N GLY A 50 8.89 -9.06 -5.18
CA GLY A 50 9.22 -9.16 -3.76
C GLY A 50 8.03 -8.83 -2.88
N LYS A 51 8.25 -8.84 -1.57
CA LYS A 51 7.24 -8.54 -0.57
C LYS A 51 7.07 -7.03 -0.44
N MET A 52 5.85 -6.51 -0.67
CA MET A 52 5.56 -5.09 -0.50
C MET A 52 5.51 -4.73 0.99
N ILE A 53 6.47 -3.93 1.45
CA ILE A 53 6.51 -3.47 2.85
C ILE A 53 5.71 -2.18 3.02
N ASP A 54 5.79 -1.28 2.05
CA ASP A 54 5.05 -0.01 2.07
C ASP A 54 4.79 0.51 0.64
N CYS A 55 3.77 1.35 0.49
CA CYS A 55 3.41 2.03 -0.76
C CYS A 55 2.73 3.38 -0.46
N ASP A 56 3.26 4.46 -1.02
CA ASP A 56 2.67 5.79 -0.89
C ASP A 56 1.72 6.16 -2.04
N SER A 57 1.16 7.38 -2.00
CA SER A 57 0.26 7.92 -3.04
C SER A 57 0.95 8.22 -4.36
N HIS A 58 2.28 8.35 -4.36
CA HIS A 58 3.10 8.52 -5.57
C HIS A 58 3.55 7.19 -6.16
N MET A 59 3.19 6.06 -5.52
CA MET A 59 3.64 4.69 -5.84
C MET A 59 5.15 4.50 -5.67
N ASN A 60 5.77 5.24 -4.75
CA ASN A 60 7.05 4.79 -4.21
C ASN A 60 6.79 3.56 -3.35
N ILE A 61 7.53 2.48 -3.62
CA ILE A 61 7.27 1.16 -3.03
C ILE A 61 8.54 0.65 -2.37
N ILE A 62 8.40 0.18 -1.14
CA ILE A 62 9.47 -0.56 -0.47
C ILE A 62 9.22 -2.05 -0.71
N LEU A 63 10.20 -2.72 -1.30
CA LEU A 63 10.18 -4.17 -1.48
C LEU A 63 11.24 -4.81 -0.59
N ASP A 64 10.87 -5.93 0.04
CA ASP A 64 11.80 -6.82 0.73
C ASP A 64 11.96 -8.14 -0.04
N GLY A 65 13.14 -8.76 0.05
CA GLY A 65 13.51 -9.96 -0.71
C GLY A 65 13.42 -9.80 -2.24
N ALA A 66 13.62 -8.58 -2.76
CA ALA A 66 13.38 -8.22 -4.13
C ALA A 66 14.36 -8.88 -5.11
N ARG A 67 13.83 -9.46 -6.19
CA ARG A 67 14.59 -9.95 -7.35
C ARG A 67 14.18 -9.20 -8.62
N GLU A 68 15.17 -8.86 -9.44
CA GLU A 68 14.95 -8.33 -10.79
C GLU A 68 14.72 -9.47 -11.78
N TYR A 69 13.79 -9.25 -12.70
CA TYR A 69 13.49 -10.09 -13.85
C TYR A 69 13.61 -9.27 -15.13
N ARG A 70 14.32 -9.81 -16.12
CA ARG A 70 14.47 -9.22 -17.46
C ARG A 70 14.00 -10.22 -18.50
N GLY A 71 13.00 -9.85 -19.30
CA GLY A 71 12.41 -10.78 -20.26
C GLY A 71 11.71 -12.00 -19.63
N GLY A 72 11.44 -11.98 -18.33
CA GLY A 72 10.85 -13.11 -17.58
C GLY A 72 11.86 -13.97 -16.84
N ASP A 73 13.16 -13.82 -17.13
CA ASP A 73 14.22 -14.57 -16.44
C ASP A 73 14.75 -13.82 -15.22
N PRO A 74 15.00 -14.51 -14.09
CA PRO A 74 15.58 -13.89 -12.90
C PRO A 74 17.02 -13.44 -13.19
N ALA A 75 17.29 -12.16 -12.96
CA ALA A 75 18.58 -11.54 -13.25
C ALA A 75 19.43 -11.35 -11.98
N THR A 76 18.91 -10.71 -10.94
CA THR A 76 19.71 -10.34 -9.75
C THR A 76 18.82 -10.24 -8.50
N ASN A 77 19.37 -10.64 -7.35
CA ASN A 77 18.74 -10.48 -6.04
C ASN A 77 19.29 -9.22 -5.33
N PHE A 78 18.39 -8.37 -4.86
CA PHE A 78 18.71 -7.09 -4.23
C PHE A 78 18.39 -7.05 -2.74
N GLY A 79 17.65 -8.04 -2.20
CA GLY A 79 17.17 -7.98 -0.82
C GLY A 79 16.16 -6.84 -0.63
N SER A 80 16.49 -5.81 0.16
CA SER A 80 15.58 -4.68 0.38
C SER A 80 15.88 -3.51 -0.55
N LEU A 81 14.87 -2.99 -1.25
CA LEU A 81 15.02 -1.84 -2.16
C LEU A 81 13.79 -0.93 -2.15
N ILE A 82 13.97 0.29 -2.67
CA ILE A 82 12.88 1.24 -2.90
C ILE A 82 12.73 1.47 -4.41
N VAL A 83 11.53 1.27 -4.93
CA VAL A 83 11.15 1.59 -6.30
C VAL A 83 10.53 2.99 -6.34
N ARG A 84 10.98 3.84 -7.26
CA ARG A 84 10.40 5.17 -7.47
C ARG A 84 9.13 5.11 -8.32
N GLY A 85 8.04 5.68 -7.81
CA GLY A 85 6.72 5.59 -8.45
C GLY A 85 6.59 6.25 -9.81
N SER A 86 7.39 7.29 -10.10
CA SER A 86 7.42 7.91 -11.44
C SER A 86 7.88 6.96 -12.56
N ASN A 87 8.56 5.87 -12.20
CA ASN A 87 9.10 4.89 -13.13
C ASN A 87 8.26 3.61 -13.19
N VAL A 88 7.25 3.47 -12.33
CA VAL A 88 6.32 2.34 -12.32
C VAL A 88 5.40 2.43 -13.54
N LEU A 89 5.27 1.32 -14.25
CA LEU A 89 4.30 1.14 -15.34
C LEU A 89 3.02 0.51 -14.80
N TYR A 90 3.14 -0.61 -14.09
CA TYR A 90 2.03 -1.25 -13.38
C TYR A 90 2.53 -2.07 -12.18
N ILE A 91 1.60 -2.41 -11.30
CA ILE A 91 1.82 -3.30 -10.15
C ILE A 91 0.85 -4.48 -10.29
N CYS A 92 1.39 -5.70 -10.26
CA CYS A 92 0.60 -6.93 -10.18
C CYS A 92 0.59 -7.43 -8.73
N VAL A 93 -0.60 -7.44 -8.11
CA VAL A 93 -0.79 -7.85 -6.71
C VAL A 93 -0.92 -9.37 -6.51
N ASN A 94 -0.92 -10.13 -7.62
CA ASN A 94 -0.91 -11.60 -7.65
C ASN A 94 0.05 -12.04 -8.77
N PRO A 95 1.38 -11.91 -8.58
CA PRO A 95 2.35 -12.20 -9.63
C PRO A 95 2.41 -13.72 -9.95
N PRO A 96 2.61 -14.10 -11.22
CA PRO A 96 2.73 -15.50 -11.62
C PRO A 96 4.13 -16.07 -11.27
N GLY A 97 4.17 -17.17 -10.52
CA GLY A 97 5.39 -17.91 -10.19
C GLY A 97 6.24 -17.24 -9.09
N GLN A 98 6.38 -17.95 -7.96
CA GLN A 98 7.34 -17.67 -6.89
C GLN A 98 8.68 -18.33 -7.19
#